data_AF-A0AAV5E1F2-F1
#
_entry.id   AF-A0AAV5E1F2-F1
#
_cell.length_a   1.000
_cell.length_b   1.000
_cell.length_c   1.000
_cell.angle_alpha   90.00
_cell.angle_beta   90.00
_cell.angle_gamma   90.00
#
_symmetry.space_group_name_H-M   'P 1'
#
loop_
_entity.id
_entity.type
_entity.pdbx_description
1 polymer ?
#
loop_
_entity_poly.entity_id
_entity_poly.type
_entity_poly.pdbx_seq_one_letter_code
_entity_poly.pdbx_strand_id
1 'polypeptide(L)'
;MSVEAGNHDDAARLDDDGRLRRTGNMWTASAHIITAVIGAGVLSLAWAMAQLGWAAGLVSMVIFAAISYYTSTLLAECYRSGDPVAGKRNYTYTEAVRAILGGGKVKLCGAIQYANLVGIAIGYTIASSISMLAIKRADCFHDKGQRNSCRSSSNPYMILFGAVQIVFSQIPNFDQIWWLSIVAASGVPRWSTRWVCLQTLSAACFLVSVAGAVGSTAGVIGSAKQHRPFSGSTS
;
A
#
# COMPACT_ATOMS: atom_id res chain seq x y z
N MET A 1 -42.94 -20.93 -16.75
CA MET A 1 -41.71 -21.73 -16.54
C MET A 1 -40.42 -20.96 -16.88
N SER A 2 -40.43 -19.61 -16.97
CA SER A 2 -39.23 -18.81 -17.29
C SER A 2 -38.69 -17.99 -16.11
N VAL A 3 -39.29 -18.13 -14.92
CA VAL A 3 -38.88 -17.41 -13.71
C VAL A 3 -37.79 -18.18 -12.94
N GLU A 4 -37.75 -19.51 -13.06
CA GLU A 4 -36.74 -20.35 -12.40
C GLU A 4 -35.37 -20.35 -13.09
N ALA A 5 -35.32 -20.11 -14.40
CA ALA A 5 -34.06 -20.05 -15.16
C ALA A 5 -33.24 -18.78 -14.84
N GLY A 6 -33.90 -17.62 -14.73
CA GLY A 6 -33.23 -16.37 -14.32
C GLY A 6 -32.67 -16.42 -12.90
N ASN A 7 -33.42 -17.03 -11.98
CA ASN A 7 -33.02 -17.14 -10.58
C ASN A 7 -31.76 -18.03 -10.38
N HIS A 8 -31.54 -19.01 -11.26
CA HIS A 8 -30.36 -19.88 -11.22
C HIS A 8 -29.09 -19.17 -11.70
N ASP A 9 -29.18 -18.39 -12.78
CA ASP A 9 -28.06 -17.62 -13.31
C ASP A 9 -27.67 -16.47 -12.38
N ASP A 10 -28.65 -15.82 -11.75
CA ASP A 10 -28.40 -14.78 -10.76
C ASP A 10 -27.80 -15.36 -9.47
N ALA A 11 -28.28 -16.50 -8.97
CA ALA A 11 -27.71 -17.18 -7.81
C ALA A 11 -26.26 -17.66 -8.05
N ALA A 12 -25.92 -18.05 -9.28
CA ALA A 12 -24.55 -18.44 -9.64
C ALA A 12 -23.57 -17.25 -9.67
N ARG A 13 -24.07 -16.03 -9.89
CA ARG A 13 -23.27 -14.79 -9.95
C ARG A 13 -23.15 -14.07 -8.61
N LEU A 14 -23.98 -14.41 -7.63
CA LEU A 14 -24.01 -13.79 -6.32
C LEU A 14 -23.29 -14.67 -5.26
N ASP A 15 -22.67 -14.03 -4.27
CA ASP A 15 -22.04 -14.65 -3.10
C ASP A 15 -23.11 -14.88 -2.00
N ASP A 16 -22.76 -15.58 -0.92
CA ASP A 16 -23.63 -15.95 0.22
C ASP A 16 -24.33 -14.74 0.89
N ASP A 17 -23.86 -13.52 0.61
CA ASP A 17 -24.38 -12.24 1.08
C ASP A 17 -25.24 -11.48 0.06
N GLY A 18 -25.56 -12.10 -1.08
CA GLY A 18 -26.41 -11.54 -2.14
C GLY A 18 -25.73 -10.47 -3.01
N ARG A 19 -24.40 -10.33 -2.94
CA ARG A 19 -23.61 -9.41 -3.80
C ARG A 19 -22.87 -10.16 -4.89
N LEU A 20 -22.46 -9.46 -5.95
CA LEU A 20 -21.64 -10.05 -7.04
C LEU A 20 -20.43 -10.81 -6.48
N ARG A 21 -20.22 -12.03 -6.98
CA ARG A 21 -19.10 -12.91 -6.60
C ARG A 21 -17.77 -12.19 -6.80
N ARG A 22 -16.96 -12.17 -5.73
CA ARG A 22 -15.58 -11.68 -5.78
C ARG A 22 -14.73 -12.70 -6.54
N THR A 23 -14.05 -12.25 -7.60
CA THR A 23 -13.16 -13.09 -8.43
C THR A 23 -11.67 -12.96 -8.05
N GLY A 24 -11.34 -12.16 -7.03
CA GLY A 24 -9.98 -11.97 -6.56
C GLY A 24 -9.43 -13.21 -5.86
N ASN A 25 -8.17 -13.55 -6.12
CA ASN A 25 -7.43 -14.61 -5.44
C ASN A 25 -6.50 -14.01 -4.35
N MET A 26 -5.90 -14.86 -3.52
CA MET A 26 -4.95 -14.42 -2.48
C MET A 26 -3.79 -13.62 -3.08
N TRP A 27 -3.33 -13.98 -4.28
CA TRP A 27 -2.24 -13.29 -4.95
C TRP A 27 -2.56 -11.82 -5.23
N THR A 28 -3.72 -11.54 -5.84
CA THR A 28 -4.18 -10.17 -6.12
C THR A 28 -4.41 -9.40 -4.83
N ALA A 29 -4.98 -10.03 -3.79
CA ALA A 29 -5.16 -9.40 -2.49
C ALA A 29 -3.81 -9.03 -1.83
N SER A 30 -2.85 -9.94 -1.82
CA SER A 30 -1.50 -9.69 -1.30
C SER A 30 -0.79 -8.59 -2.09
N ALA A 31 -0.91 -8.60 -3.42
CA ALA A 31 -0.32 -7.56 -4.27
C ALA A 31 -0.89 -6.16 -3.94
N HIS A 32 -2.20 -6.04 -3.73
CA HIS A 32 -2.83 -4.78 -3.32
C HIS A 32 -2.38 -4.31 -1.93
N ILE A 33 -2.20 -5.23 -0.97
CA ILE A 33 -1.70 -4.89 0.36
C ILE A 33 -0.24 -4.42 0.29
N ILE A 34 0.62 -5.17 -0.41
CA ILE A 34 2.05 -4.83 -0.56
C ILE A 34 2.21 -3.47 -1.24
N THR A 35 1.48 -3.22 -2.33
CA THR A 35 1.53 -1.93 -3.04
C THR A 35 1.03 -0.76 -2.20
N ALA A 36 0.03 -0.98 -1.33
CA ALA A 36 -0.41 0.04 -0.39
C ALA A 36 0.65 0.35 0.69
N VAL A 37 1.36 -0.67 1.18
CA VAL A 37 2.36 -0.53 2.26
C VAL A 37 3.70 0.01 1.75
N ILE A 38 4.19 -0.45 0.59
CA ILE A 38 5.50 -0.05 0.02
C ILE A 38 5.51 1.42 -0.46
N GLY A 39 4.35 2.06 -0.59
CA GLY A 39 4.20 3.43 -1.06
C GLY A 39 4.74 4.51 -0.09
N ALA A 40 3.96 5.57 0.11
CA ALA A 40 4.40 6.76 0.85
C ALA A 40 4.90 6.47 2.28
N GLY A 41 4.46 5.36 2.90
CA GLY A 41 4.88 4.95 4.23
C GLY A 41 6.35 4.54 4.34
N VAL A 42 6.95 3.95 3.30
CA VAL A 42 8.35 3.49 3.37
C VAL A 42 9.32 4.67 3.38
N LEU A 43 8.97 5.78 2.72
CA LEU A 43 9.82 6.97 2.67
C LEU A 43 9.97 7.63 4.05
N SER A 44 8.89 7.73 4.82
CA SER A 44 8.94 8.26 6.20
C SER A 44 9.56 7.26 7.17
N LEU A 45 9.37 5.95 6.93
CA LEU A 45 9.98 4.89 7.71
C LEU A 45 11.52 4.92 7.61
N ALA A 46 12.06 5.11 6.41
CA ALA A 46 13.51 5.22 6.20
C ALA A 46 14.11 6.38 7.01
N TRP A 47 13.42 7.52 7.04
CA TRP A 47 13.84 8.67 7.85
C TRP A 47 13.77 8.38 9.35
N ALA A 48 12.69 7.76 9.84
CA ALA A 48 12.56 7.36 11.24
C ALA A 48 13.63 6.35 11.68
N MET A 49 13.93 5.36 10.81
CA MET A 49 15.00 4.38 11.03
C MET A 49 16.38 5.05 11.10
N ALA A 50 16.62 6.09 10.29
CA ALA A 50 17.86 6.86 10.35
C ALA A 50 18.03 7.61 11.69
N GLN A 51 16.93 8.04 12.32
CA GLN A 51 16.96 8.72 13.62
C GLN A 51 17.08 7.74 14.80
N LEU A 52 16.45 6.57 14.73
CA LEU A 52 16.44 5.57 15.81
C LEU A 52 17.74 4.75 15.89
N GLY A 53 18.53 4.75 14.82
CA GLY A 53 19.72 3.91 14.70
C GLY A 53 19.37 2.45 14.33
N TRP A 54 20.36 1.71 13.82
CA TRP A 54 20.15 0.42 13.18
C TRP A 54 19.52 -0.64 14.10
N ALA A 55 19.94 -0.70 15.36
CA ALA A 55 19.50 -1.71 16.32
C ALA A 55 18.06 -1.44 16.80
N ALA A 56 17.79 -0.23 17.30
CA ALA A 56 16.44 0.15 17.75
C ALA A 56 15.45 0.17 16.59
N GLY A 57 15.90 0.57 15.39
CA GLY A 57 15.13 0.45 14.16
C GLY A 57 14.67 -0.98 13.88
N LEU A 58 15.60 -1.96 13.86
CA LEU A 58 15.25 -3.36 13.63
C LEU A 58 14.30 -3.91 14.70
N VAL A 59 14.56 -3.61 15.97
CA VAL A 59 13.69 -4.03 17.08
C VAL A 59 12.29 -3.43 16.92
N SER A 60 12.19 -2.15 16.58
CA SER A 60 10.90 -1.49 16.36
C SER A 60 10.13 -2.11 15.19
N MET A 61 10.79 -2.46 14.08
CA MET A 61 10.15 -3.13 12.94
C MET A 61 9.59 -4.49 13.31
N VAL A 62 10.33 -5.28 14.10
CA VAL A 62 9.86 -6.60 14.57
C VAL A 62 8.65 -6.44 15.50
N ILE A 63 8.67 -5.46 16.40
CA ILE A 63 7.53 -5.18 17.30
C ILE A 63 6.30 -4.75 16.49
N PHE A 64 6.45 -3.81 15.56
CA PHE A 64 5.34 -3.38 14.70
C PHE A 64 4.80 -4.55 13.86
N ALA A 65 5.67 -5.41 13.32
CA ALA A 65 5.23 -6.59 12.58
C ALA A 65 4.43 -7.57 13.46
N ALA A 66 4.86 -7.81 14.69
CA ALA A 66 4.12 -8.66 15.64
C ALA A 66 2.75 -8.06 16.00
N ILE A 67 2.68 -6.74 16.25
CA ILE A 67 1.42 -6.04 16.53
C ILE A 67 0.49 -6.10 15.31
N SER A 68 1.01 -5.86 14.10
CA SER A 68 0.24 -5.94 12.85
C SER A 68 -0.28 -7.35 12.61
N TYR A 69 0.54 -8.38 12.80
CA TYR A 69 0.13 -9.77 12.66
C TYR A 69 -1.02 -10.11 13.62
N TYR A 70 -0.86 -9.78 14.90
CA TYR A 70 -1.89 -10.01 15.92
C TYR A 70 -3.20 -9.25 15.63
N THR A 71 -3.09 -8.00 15.17
CA THR A 71 -4.26 -7.20 14.80
C THR A 71 -4.97 -7.80 13.57
N SER A 72 -4.21 -8.30 12.58
CA SER A 72 -4.76 -8.94 11.39
C SER A 72 -5.46 -10.26 11.71
N THR A 73 -4.95 -11.07 12.64
CA THR A 73 -5.64 -12.30 13.05
C THR A 73 -6.94 -11.98 13.76
N LEU A 74 -6.94 -11.01 14.69
CA LEU A 74 -8.18 -10.55 15.32
C LEU A 74 -9.17 -10.02 14.28
N LEU A 75 -8.73 -9.22 13.31
CA LEU A 75 -9.62 -8.66 12.30
C LEU A 75 -10.21 -9.75 11.39
N ALA A 76 -9.43 -10.77 11.06
CA ALA A 76 -9.90 -11.92 10.28
C ALA A 76 -10.96 -12.72 11.05
N GLU A 77 -10.77 -12.93 12.34
CA GLU A 77 -11.76 -13.58 13.22
C GLU A 77 -13.03 -12.72 13.36
N CYS A 78 -12.87 -11.40 13.45
CA CYS A 78 -13.96 -10.44 13.60
C CYS A 78 -14.76 -10.15 12.32
N TYR A 79 -14.27 -10.63 11.16
CA TYR A 79 -14.87 -10.35 9.85
C TYR A 79 -16.29 -10.94 9.71
N ARG A 80 -16.56 -12.10 10.33
CA ARG A 80 -17.91 -12.68 10.47
C ARG A 80 -18.30 -12.68 11.95
N SER A 81 -19.18 -11.76 12.34
CA SER A 81 -19.65 -11.68 13.73
C SER A 81 -20.66 -12.79 14.03
N GLY A 82 -20.44 -13.55 15.11
CA GLY A 82 -21.36 -14.58 15.62
C GLY A 82 -20.89 -16.01 15.32
N ASP A 83 -20.89 -16.42 14.05
CA ASP A 83 -20.53 -17.77 13.60
C ASP A 83 -19.52 -17.68 12.43
N PRO A 84 -18.35 -18.35 12.50
CA PRO A 84 -17.33 -18.30 11.44
C PRO A 84 -17.82 -18.83 10.07
N VAL A 85 -18.90 -19.62 10.03
CA VAL A 85 -19.43 -20.18 8.77
C VAL A 85 -20.68 -19.43 8.29
N ALA A 86 -21.63 -19.11 9.18
CA ALA A 86 -22.92 -18.50 8.82
C ALA A 86 -23.10 -17.03 9.27
N GLY A 87 -22.11 -16.44 9.97
CA GLY A 87 -22.21 -15.10 10.52
C GLY A 87 -22.28 -13.99 9.48
N LYS A 88 -22.98 -12.90 9.81
CA LYS A 88 -23.11 -11.71 8.96
C LYS A 88 -21.72 -11.08 8.74
N ARG A 89 -21.33 -10.91 7.47
CA ARG A 89 -20.04 -10.30 7.09
C ARG A 89 -20.07 -8.79 7.35
N ASN A 90 -19.08 -8.30 8.09
CA ASN A 90 -18.88 -6.87 8.32
C ASN A 90 -17.85 -6.33 7.33
N TYR A 91 -18.30 -5.52 6.37
CA TYR A 91 -17.49 -5.06 5.23
C TYR A 91 -16.57 -3.89 5.57
N THR A 92 -16.92 -3.12 6.60
CA THR A 92 -16.13 -1.97 7.03
C THR A 92 -15.67 -2.21 8.45
N TYR A 93 -14.45 -1.75 8.73
CA TYR A 93 -13.85 -1.81 10.06
C TYR A 93 -14.78 -1.22 11.13
N THR A 94 -15.46 -0.12 10.80
CA THR A 94 -16.42 0.55 11.69
C THR A 94 -17.64 -0.32 12.03
N GLU A 95 -18.17 -1.09 11.07
CA GLU A 95 -19.29 -2.01 11.34
C GLU A 95 -18.83 -3.23 12.15
N ALA A 96 -17.62 -3.75 11.90
CA ALA A 96 -17.04 -4.83 12.72
C ALA A 96 -16.82 -4.38 14.17
N VAL A 97 -16.25 -3.19 14.37
CA VAL A 97 -16.06 -2.59 15.71
C VAL A 97 -17.41 -2.31 16.37
N ARG A 98 -18.44 -1.91 15.60
CA ARG A 98 -19.79 -1.71 16.12
C ARG A 98 -20.43 -3.02 16.60
N ALA A 99 -20.25 -4.11 15.86
CA ALA A 99 -20.78 -5.42 16.20
C ALA A 99 -20.13 -6.03 17.46
N ILE A 100 -18.86 -5.70 17.74
CA ILE A 100 -18.08 -6.34 18.82
C ILE A 100 -18.01 -5.49 20.09
N LEU A 101 -17.81 -4.18 19.95
CA LEU A 101 -17.50 -3.30 21.08
C LEU A 101 -18.70 -2.48 21.56
N GLY A 102 -19.69 -2.25 20.68
CA GLY A 102 -20.89 -1.46 20.97
C GLY A 102 -20.63 0.01 21.37
N GLY A 103 -21.66 0.85 21.22
CA GLY A 103 -21.70 2.18 21.86
C GLY A 103 -20.66 3.21 21.39
N GLY A 104 -20.18 4.02 22.35
CA GLY A 104 -19.37 5.23 22.11
C GLY A 104 -17.94 4.99 21.61
N LYS A 105 -17.39 3.79 21.83
CA LYS A 105 -16.03 3.42 21.35
C LYS A 105 -15.97 3.33 19.82
N VAL A 106 -17.10 3.07 19.15
CA VAL A 106 -17.21 3.12 17.67
C VAL A 106 -17.02 4.54 17.15
N LYS A 107 -17.54 5.55 17.85
CA LYS A 107 -17.36 6.96 17.46
C LYS A 107 -15.89 7.37 17.60
N LEU A 108 -15.22 6.94 18.68
CA LEU A 108 -13.79 7.19 18.87
C LEU A 108 -12.94 6.46 17.81
N CYS A 109 -13.23 5.19 17.55
CA CYS A 109 -12.55 4.40 16.52
C CYS A 109 -12.76 4.99 15.12
N GLY A 110 -13.98 5.39 14.79
CA GLY A 110 -14.30 6.09 13.55
C GLY A 110 -13.55 7.42 13.44
N ALA A 111 -13.48 8.21 14.51
CA ALA A 111 -12.73 9.47 14.53
C ALA A 111 -11.23 9.26 14.26
N ILE A 112 -10.61 8.26 14.88
CA ILE A 112 -9.20 7.90 14.63
C ILE A 112 -9.00 7.44 13.18
N GLN A 113 -9.90 6.60 12.66
CA GLN A 113 -9.84 6.11 11.27
C GLN A 113 -9.95 7.28 10.27
N TYR A 114 -10.89 8.20 10.47
CA TYR A 114 -11.04 9.38 9.63
C TYR A 114 -9.84 10.32 9.72
N ALA A 115 -9.31 10.56 10.92
CA ALA A 115 -8.10 11.36 11.09
C ALA A 115 -6.90 10.77 10.33
N ASN A 116 -6.72 9.44 10.39
CA ASN A 116 -5.69 8.74 9.63
C ASN A 116 -5.91 8.88 8.12
N LEU A 117 -7.13 8.65 7.62
CA LEU A 117 -7.47 8.81 6.21
C LEU A 117 -7.17 10.23 5.70
N VAL A 118 -7.51 11.26 6.47
CA VAL A 118 -7.18 12.66 6.15
C VAL A 118 -5.67 12.87 6.14
N GLY A 119 -4.95 12.35 7.14
CA GLY A 119 -3.49 12.43 7.20
C GLY A 119 -2.82 11.78 6.00
N ILE A 120 -3.28 10.59 5.59
CA ILE A 120 -2.83 9.88 4.40
C ILE A 120 -3.09 10.73 3.14
N ALA A 121 -4.29 11.29 2.99
CA ALA A 121 -4.64 12.13 1.83
C ALA A 121 -3.72 13.37 1.72
N ILE A 122 -3.49 14.07 2.83
CA ILE A 122 -2.58 15.22 2.88
C ILE A 122 -1.15 14.78 2.54
N GLY A 123 -0.68 13.68 3.12
CA GLY A 123 0.66 13.13 2.87
C GLY A 123 0.88 12.79 1.39
N TYR A 124 -0.07 12.11 0.75
CA TYR A 124 -0.01 11.81 -0.68
C TYR A 124 -0.04 13.07 -1.55
N THR A 125 -0.82 14.08 -1.16
CA THR A 125 -0.87 15.36 -1.88
C THR A 125 0.46 16.10 -1.85
N ILE A 126 1.10 16.17 -0.69
CA ILE A 126 2.42 16.78 -0.56
C ILE A 126 3.48 15.98 -1.33
N ALA A 127 3.52 14.65 -1.15
CA ALA A 127 4.50 13.78 -1.80
C ALA A 127 4.39 13.84 -3.34
N SER A 128 3.17 13.81 -3.87
CA SER A 128 2.91 13.94 -5.31
C SER A 128 3.38 15.30 -5.84
N SER A 129 3.12 16.38 -5.12
CA SER A 129 3.53 17.74 -5.50
C SER A 129 5.05 17.90 -5.57
N ILE A 130 5.77 17.38 -4.56
CA ILE A 130 7.25 17.40 -4.53
C ILE A 130 7.81 16.60 -5.70
N SER A 131 7.22 15.44 -5.99
CA SER A 131 7.64 14.57 -7.10
C SER A 131 7.44 15.26 -8.45
N MET A 132 6.27 15.86 -8.69
CA MET A 132 5.98 16.62 -9.92
C MET A 132 6.92 17.83 -10.09
N LEU A 133 7.22 18.53 -9.00
CA LEU A 133 8.17 19.63 -9.01
C LEU A 133 9.58 19.17 -9.39
N ALA A 134 10.03 18.03 -8.86
CA ALA A 134 11.33 17.44 -9.19
C ALA A 134 11.41 17.06 -10.68
N ILE A 135 10.36 16.45 -11.23
CA ILE A 135 10.28 16.09 -12.67
C ILE A 135 10.36 17.35 -13.54
N LYS A 136 9.60 18.39 -13.21
CA LYS A 136 9.60 19.64 -13.99
C LYS A 136 10.93 20.38 -13.92
N ARG A 137 11.62 20.31 -12.79
CA ARG A 137 12.99 20.82 -12.68
C ARG A 137 13.95 19.99 -13.55
N ALA A 138 13.85 18.66 -13.51
CA ALA A 138 14.67 17.78 -14.33
C ALA A 138 14.45 18.04 -15.84
N ASP A 139 13.20 18.15 -16.30
CA ASP A 139 12.87 18.52 -17.67
C ASP A 139 13.46 19.89 -18.06
N CYS A 140 13.34 20.89 -17.18
CA CYS A 140 13.86 22.24 -17.42
C CYS A 140 15.39 22.26 -17.53
N PHE A 141 16.10 21.49 -16.68
CA PHE A 141 17.55 21.35 -16.75
C PHE A 141 18.01 20.59 -18.00
N HIS A 142 17.20 19.64 -18.48
CA HIS A 142 17.47 18.89 -19.70
C HIS A 142 17.36 19.78 -20.95
N ASP A 143 16.34 20.63 -21.01
CA ASP A 143 16.09 21.53 -22.15
C ASP A 143 17.00 22.76 -22.16
N LYS A 144 17.15 23.44 -21.01
CA LYS A 144 17.81 24.76 -20.93
C LYS A 144 19.26 24.74 -20.45
N GLY A 145 19.80 23.57 -20.14
CA GLY A 145 21.15 23.38 -19.59
C GLY A 145 21.32 23.90 -18.15
N GLN A 146 22.38 23.47 -17.46
CA GLN A 146 22.63 23.74 -16.03
C GLN A 146 22.81 25.24 -15.65
N ARG A 147 22.87 26.14 -16.64
CA ARG A 147 23.29 27.53 -16.46
C ARG A 147 22.13 28.51 -16.21
N ASN A 148 20.89 28.07 -16.38
CA ASN A 148 19.69 28.89 -16.22
C ASN A 148 18.91 28.52 -14.95
N SER A 149 18.48 29.53 -14.18
CA SER A 149 17.69 29.33 -12.95
C SER A 149 16.28 28.83 -13.25
N CYS A 150 16.05 27.52 -13.15
CA CYS A 150 14.72 26.89 -13.27
C CYS A 150 13.91 27.06 -11.97
N ARG A 151 13.24 28.21 -11.81
CA ARG A 151 12.35 28.46 -10.66
C ARG A 151 10.95 27.92 -10.94
N SER A 152 10.60 26.82 -10.29
CA SER A 152 9.24 26.26 -10.28
C SER A 152 8.75 26.15 -8.83
N SER A 153 7.47 26.47 -8.63
CA SER A 153 6.77 26.48 -7.33
C SER A 153 5.97 25.20 -7.14
N SER A 154 5.94 24.66 -5.92
CA SER A 154 5.18 23.45 -5.58
C SER A 154 3.66 23.70 -5.47
N ASN A 155 3.25 24.92 -5.16
CA ASN A 155 1.86 25.29 -4.87
C ASN A 155 0.88 24.93 -6.00
N PRO A 156 1.15 25.21 -7.30
CA PRO A 156 0.23 24.84 -8.37
C PRO A 156 0.05 23.32 -8.51
N TYR A 157 1.09 22.52 -8.27
CA TYR A 157 1.00 21.05 -8.34
C TYR A 157 0.14 20.50 -7.19
N MET A 158 0.23 21.11 -6.00
CA MET A 158 -0.58 20.73 -4.84
C MET A 158 -2.06 21.01 -5.06
N ILE A 159 -2.39 22.20 -5.58
CA ILE A 159 -3.77 22.57 -5.91
C ILE A 159 -4.31 21.68 -7.03
N LEU A 160 -3.52 21.43 -8.08
CA LEU A 160 -3.91 20.56 -9.19
C LEU A 160 -4.21 19.13 -8.71
N PHE A 161 -3.33 18.54 -7.91
CA PHE A 161 -3.52 17.18 -7.41
C PHE A 161 -4.70 17.09 -6.44
N GLY A 162 -4.89 18.08 -5.57
CA GLY A 162 -6.06 18.18 -4.70
C GLY A 162 -7.37 18.28 -5.50
N ALA A 163 -7.41 19.08 -6.56
CA ALA A 163 -8.58 19.18 -7.45
C ALA A 163 -8.90 17.83 -8.13
N VAL A 164 -7.86 17.12 -8.61
CA VAL A 164 -8.02 15.78 -9.20
C VAL A 164 -8.53 14.77 -8.16
N GLN A 165 -8.05 14.83 -6.91
CA GLN A 165 -8.57 13.99 -5.81
C GLN A 165 -10.06 14.25 -5.54
N ILE A 166 -10.50 15.52 -5.56
CA ILE A 166 -11.91 15.86 -5.40
C ILE A 166 -12.73 15.24 -6.53
N VAL A 167 -12.29 15.39 -7.79
CA VAL A 167 -12.97 14.76 -8.94
C VAL A 167 -13.03 13.25 -8.79
N PHE A 168 -11.94 12.59 -8.39
CA PHE A 168 -11.94 11.14 -8.17
C PHE A 168 -12.81 10.71 -6.99
N SER A 169 -12.93 11.52 -5.94
CA SER A 169 -13.83 11.23 -4.81
C SER A 169 -15.31 11.20 -5.22
N GLN A 170 -15.66 11.86 -6.33
CA GLN A 170 -17.01 11.84 -6.89
C GLN A 170 -17.30 10.60 -7.75
N ILE A 171 -16.31 9.74 -8.01
CA ILE A 171 -16.50 8.49 -8.75
C ILE A 171 -16.84 7.40 -7.72
N PRO A 172 -18.11 6.95 -7.65
CA PRO A 172 -18.57 6.08 -6.57
C PRO A 172 -18.09 4.63 -6.70
N ASN A 173 -17.59 4.20 -7.86
CA ASN A 173 -17.20 2.81 -8.08
C ASN A 173 -15.83 2.67 -8.76
N PHE A 174 -15.00 1.78 -8.18
CA PHE A 174 -13.62 1.51 -8.62
C PHE A 174 -13.51 0.68 -9.90
N ASP A 175 -14.59 0.03 -10.33
CA ASP A 175 -14.68 -0.75 -11.57
C ASP A 175 -14.58 0.14 -12.82
N GLN A 176 -14.99 1.41 -12.72
CA GLN A 176 -14.95 2.37 -13.82
C GLN A 176 -13.57 2.99 -14.06
N ILE A 177 -12.54 2.61 -13.31
CA ILE A 177 -11.24 3.31 -13.30
C ILE A 177 -10.21 2.66 -14.25
N TRP A 178 -10.54 1.53 -14.89
CA TRP A 178 -9.65 0.80 -15.80
C TRP A 178 -9.05 1.66 -16.94
N TRP A 179 -9.76 2.71 -17.39
CA TRP A 179 -9.28 3.62 -18.43
C TRP A 179 -8.11 4.50 -17.97
N LEU A 180 -7.94 4.75 -16.67
CA LEU A 180 -6.77 5.48 -16.16
C LEU A 180 -5.47 4.75 -16.49
N SER A 181 -5.46 3.41 -16.44
CA SER A 181 -4.30 2.62 -16.84
C SER A 181 -3.99 2.78 -18.33
N ILE A 182 -5.02 2.92 -19.17
CA ILE A 182 -4.85 3.15 -20.62
C ILE A 182 -4.31 4.55 -20.88
N VAL A 183 -4.85 5.57 -20.22
CA VAL A 183 -4.37 6.96 -20.36
C VAL A 183 -2.93 7.09 -19.86
N ALA A 184 -2.61 6.50 -18.70
CA ALA A 184 -1.26 6.46 -18.17
C ALA A 184 -0.29 5.77 -19.13
N ALA A 185 -0.69 4.66 -19.75
CA ALA A 185 0.10 3.98 -20.76
C ALA A 185 0.25 4.81 -22.05
N SER A 186 -0.78 5.53 -22.47
CA SER A 186 -0.72 6.39 -23.67
C SER A 186 0.18 7.62 -23.49
N GLY A 187 0.31 8.11 -22.24
CA GLY A 187 1.17 9.25 -21.92
C GLY A 187 2.67 8.94 -21.95
N VAL A 188 3.04 7.66 -22.06
CA VAL A 188 4.43 7.21 -22.11
C VAL A 188 4.68 6.48 -23.44
N PRO A 189 5.15 7.19 -24.49
CA PRO A 189 5.44 6.56 -25.75
C PRO A 189 6.48 5.45 -25.58
N ARG A 190 6.21 4.29 -26.19
CA ARG A 190 7.14 3.15 -26.21
C ARG A 190 8.48 3.64 -26.76
N TRP A 191 9.58 3.33 -26.08
CA TRP A 191 10.95 3.83 -26.37
C TRP A 191 11.27 5.28 -26.01
N SER A 192 10.36 6.00 -25.34
CA SER A 192 10.70 7.31 -24.75
C SER A 192 11.79 7.17 -23.67
N THR A 193 12.64 8.18 -23.50
CA THR A 193 13.63 8.25 -22.41
C THR A 193 12.99 8.01 -21.04
N ARG A 194 11.74 8.46 -20.84
CA ARG A 194 10.97 8.20 -19.62
C ARG A 194 10.58 6.74 -19.46
N TRP A 195 10.19 6.08 -20.54
CA TRP A 195 9.89 4.65 -20.56
C TRP A 195 11.14 3.82 -20.25
N VAL A 196 12.26 4.14 -20.89
CA VAL A 196 13.56 3.49 -20.64
C VAL A 196 14.00 3.72 -19.20
N CYS A 197 13.88 4.94 -18.69
CA CYS A 197 14.24 5.28 -17.29
C CYS A 197 13.34 4.54 -16.27
N LEU A 198 12.03 4.42 -16.53
CA LEU A 198 11.15 3.62 -15.68
C LEU A 198 11.52 2.13 -15.72
N GLN A 199 11.82 1.60 -16.91
CA GLN A 199 12.17 0.21 -17.09
C GLN A 199 13.51 -0.11 -16.42
N THR A 200 14.50 0.77 -16.54
CA THR A 200 15.80 0.61 -15.86
C THR A 200 15.67 0.77 -14.35
N LEU A 201 14.85 1.71 -13.86
CA LEU A 201 14.57 1.86 -12.42
C LEU A 201 13.89 0.60 -11.85
N SER A 202 12.90 0.05 -12.57
CA SER A 202 12.22 -1.18 -12.17
C SER A 202 13.18 -2.38 -12.14
N ALA A 203 14.02 -2.53 -13.17
CA ALA A 203 15.06 -3.56 -13.21
C ALA A 203 16.09 -3.39 -12.08
N ALA A 204 16.51 -2.16 -11.78
CA ALA A 204 17.43 -1.87 -10.69
C ALA A 204 16.80 -2.20 -9.32
N CYS A 205 15.55 -1.82 -9.08
CA CYS A 205 14.81 -2.22 -7.87
C CYS A 205 14.73 -3.74 -7.75
N PHE A 206 14.43 -4.45 -8.84
CA PHE A 206 14.40 -5.91 -8.84
C PHE A 206 15.77 -6.50 -8.46
N LEU A 207 16.86 -5.98 -9.02
CA LEU A 207 18.22 -6.42 -8.68
C LEU A 207 18.59 -6.13 -7.22
N VAL A 208 18.21 -4.97 -6.68
CA VAL A 208 18.43 -4.63 -5.26
C VAL A 208 17.62 -5.56 -4.35
N SER A 209 16.38 -5.88 -4.70
CA SER A 209 15.57 -6.85 -3.94
C SER A 209 16.18 -8.26 -3.97
N VAL A 210 16.69 -8.71 -5.12
CA VAL A 210 17.38 -10.00 -5.24
C VAL A 210 18.68 -10.00 -4.41
N ALA A 211 19.49 -8.95 -4.50
CA ALA A 211 20.73 -8.82 -3.72
C ALA A 211 20.46 -8.78 -2.21
N GLY A 212 19.40 -8.08 -1.79
CA GLY A 212 18.96 -8.07 -0.39
C GLY A 212 18.50 -9.44 0.10
N ALA A 213 17.77 -10.20 -0.75
CA ALA A 213 17.35 -11.56 -0.42
C ALA A 213 18.56 -12.52 -0.28
N VAL A 214 19.55 -12.44 -1.18
CA VAL A 214 20.79 -13.23 -1.11
C VAL A 214 21.67 -12.80 0.08
N GLY A 215 21.76 -11.50 0.37
CA GLY A 215 22.49 -10.98 1.52
C GLY A 215 21.87 -11.43 2.86
N SER A 216 20.54 -11.55 2.91
CA SER A 216 19.82 -12.05 4.09
C SER A 216 20.16 -13.52 4.38
N THR A 217 20.22 -14.38 3.36
CA THR A 217 20.60 -15.79 3.56
C THR A 217 22.08 -15.95 3.91
N ALA A 218 22.97 -15.17 3.30
CA ALA A 218 24.40 -15.18 3.64
C ALA A 218 24.67 -14.65 5.06
N GLY A 219 23.96 -13.60 5.49
CA GLY A 219 24.05 -13.02 6.84
C GLY A 219 23.58 -13.98 7.93
N VAL A 220 22.52 -14.75 7.67
CA VAL A 220 22.03 -15.80 8.58
C VAL A 220 23.03 -16.96 8.70
N ILE A 221 23.63 -17.40 7.59
CA ILE A 221 24.64 -18.48 7.59
C ILE A 221 25.95 -18.03 8.27
N GLY A 222 26.35 -16.77 8.09
CA GLY A 222 27.49 -16.18 8.82
C GLY A 222 27.24 -16.11 10.33
N SER A 223 26.04 -15.69 10.73
CA SER A 223 25.62 -15.61 12.13
C SER A 223 25.51 -17.00 12.80
N ALA A 224 25.12 -18.03 12.05
CA ALA A 224 25.06 -19.41 12.52
C ALA A 224 26.45 -20.05 12.72
N LYS A 225 27.49 -19.61 11.99
CA LYS A 225 28.86 -20.09 12.20
C LYS A 225 29.54 -19.49 13.44
N GLN A 226 29.12 -18.31 13.89
CA GLN A 226 29.68 -17.64 15.07
C GLN A 226 29.16 -18.25 16.39
N HIS A 227 27.98 -18.88 16.40
CA HIS A 227 27.44 -19.62 17.55
C HIS A 227 27.90 -21.08 17.53
N ARG A 228 29.19 -21.32 17.85
CA ARG A 228 29.67 -22.66 18.24
C ARG A 228 29.33 -22.87 19.73
N PRO A 229 28.32 -23.70 20.11
CA PRO A 229 27.82 -23.72 21.48
C PRO A 229 28.67 -24.53 22.47
N PHE A 230 29.70 -25.26 22.02
CA PHE A 230 30.53 -26.07 22.90
C PHE A 230 31.99 -26.07 22.41
N SER A 231 32.77 -25.10 22.88
CA SER A 231 34.21 -25.27 23.04
C SER A 231 34.48 -25.21 24.54
N GLY A 232 34.40 -26.37 25.20
CA GLY A 232 34.83 -26.49 26.58
C GLY A 232 36.32 -26.21 26.67
N SER A 233 36.71 -25.33 27.59
CA SER A 233 38.08 -25.23 28.07
C SER A 233 38.07 -25.69 29.52
N THR A 234 38.38 -26.97 29.71
CA THR A 234 39.04 -27.44 30.92
C THR A 234 40.35 -26.69 31.09
N SER A 235 40.48 -25.89 32.14
CA SER A 235 41.67 -25.88 32.98
C SER A 235 41.40 -25.16 34.30
#